data_AF-A0A735KRT1-F1
#
_entry.id   AF-A0A735KRT1-F1
#
_cell.length_a   1.000
_cell.length_b   1.000
_cell.length_c   1.000
_cell.angle_alpha   90.00
_cell.angle_beta   90.00
_cell.angle_gamma   90.00
#
_symmetry.space_group_name_H-M   'P 1'
#
loop_
_entity.id
_entity.type
_entity.pdbx_description
1 polymer ?
#
loop_
_entity_poly.entity_id
_entity_poly.type
_entity_poly.pdbx_seq_one_letter_code
_entity_poly.pdbx_strand_id
1 'polypeptide(L)' 'MKVLDGAVRIPKIPAIEAQLHREITGTLKSITITRSATGKYYAALLCDDGIEAPEKPTLVSTITGLDMG' A
#
# COMPACT_ATOMS: atom_id res chain seq x y z
N MET A 1 5.82 8.76 10.65
CA MET A 1 5.11 9.05 9.38
C MET A 1 3.62 8.87 9.67
N LYS A 2 2.75 9.69 9.07
CA LYS A 2 1.29 9.55 9.24
C LYS A 2 0.62 9.80 7.90
N VAL A 3 -0.46 9.06 7.64
CA VAL A 3 -1.41 9.39 6.58
C VAL A 3 -2.49 10.26 7.21
N LEU A 4 -2.82 11.37 6.55
CA LEU A 4 -3.89 12.30 6.88
C LEU A 4 -4.94 12.19 5.76
N ASP A 5 -6.14 12.70 6.01
CA ASP A 5 -7.16 12.75 4.97
C ASP A 5 -6.68 13.65 3.81
N GLY A 6 -6.41 13.05 2.65
CA GLY A 6 -5.84 13.72 1.47
C GLY A 6 -4.38 14.18 1.57
N ALA A 7 -3.62 13.78 2.60
CA ALA A 7 -2.21 14.18 2.71
C ALA A 7 -1.31 13.14 3.40
N VAL A 8 0.00 13.24 3.16
CA VAL A 8 1.01 12.36 3.76
C VAL A 8 2.02 13.19 4.55
N ARG A 9 2.25 12.81 5.81
CA ARG A 9 3.23 13.46 6.70
C ARG A 9 4.51 12.63 6.78
N ILE A 10 5.57 13.20 6.23
CA ILE A 10 6.93 12.66 6.24
C ILE A 10 7.76 13.45 7.25
N PRO A 11 8.66 12.82 8.02
CA PRO A 11 9.53 13.54 8.93
C PRO A 11 10.30 14.64 8.20
N LYS A 12 10.46 15.80 8.84
CA LYS A 12 11.26 16.95 8.37
C LYS A 12 10.68 17.77 7.19
N ILE A 13 9.56 17.38 6.59
CA ILE A 13 8.91 18.11 5.48
C ILE A 13 7.45 18.33 5.83
N PRO A 14 6.84 19.52 5.60
CA PRO A 14 5.40 19.75 5.75
C PRO A 14 4.53 18.64 5.16
N ALA A 15 3.29 18.51 5.64
CA ALA A 15 2.36 17.56 5.04
C ALA A 15 2.23 17.82 3.53
N ILE A 16 2.31 16.76 2.75
CA ILE A 16 2.24 16.81 1.29
C ILE A 16 0.85 16.34 0.90
N GLU A 17 0.08 17.18 0.20
CA GLU A 17 -1.20 16.77 -0.38
C GLU A 17 -0.98 15.59 -1.33
N ALA A 18 -1.81 14.56 -1.16
CA ALA A 18 -1.70 13.32 -1.90
C ALA A 18 -3.09 12.80 -2.23
N GLN A 19 -3.32 12.49 -3.50
CA GLN A 19 -4.54 11.83 -3.92
C GLN A 19 -4.48 10.35 -3.56
N LEU A 20 -5.19 9.97 -2.50
CA LEU A 20 -5.30 8.58 -2.06
C LEU A 20 -6.34 7.88 -2.93
N HIS A 21 -5.90 6.95 -3.78
CA HIS A 21 -6.79 6.20 -4.68
C HIS A 21 -7.63 5.13 -3.96
N ARG A 22 -7.26 4.79 -2.73
CA ARG A 22 -7.90 3.79 -1.86
C ARG A 22 -7.83 4.26 -0.42
N GLU A 23 -8.78 3.79 0.38
CA GLU A 23 -8.70 3.91 1.83
C GLU A 23 -7.48 3.14 2.35
N ILE A 24 -6.71 3.76 3.24
CA ILE A 24 -5.54 3.13 3.84
C ILE A 24 -5.97 2.45 5.12
N THR A 25 -5.99 1.11 5.10
CA THR A 25 -6.31 0.28 6.26
C THR A 25 -5.03 -0.32 6.87
N GLY A 26 -5.06 -0.59 8.17
CA GLY A 26 -3.93 -1.21 8.88
C GLY A 26 -2.86 -0.22 9.37
N THR A 27 -1.72 -0.76 9.79
CA THR A 27 -0.60 -0.02 10.38
C THR A 27 0.41 0.36 9.31
N LEU A 28 0.68 1.66 9.15
CA LEU A 28 1.71 2.14 8.23
C LEU A 28 3.12 1.73 8.70
N LYS A 29 3.81 0.91 7.91
CA LYS A 29 5.21 0.51 8.16
C LYS A 29 6.22 1.46 7.54
N SER A 30 6.02 1.84 6.28
CA SER A 30 6.98 2.71 5.57
C SER A 30 6.33 3.50 4.44
N ILE A 31 7.01 4.57 4.04
CA ILE A 31 6.67 5.40 2.89
C ILE A 31 7.90 5.50 2.01
N THR A 32 7.78 5.07 0.75
CA THR A 32 8.83 5.19 -0.26
C THR A 32 8.46 6.31 -1.22
N ILE A 33 9.29 7.34 -1.32
CA ILE A 33 9.14 8.38 -2.34
C ILE A 33 10.05 8.06 -3.52
N THR A 34 9.51 8.11 -4.73
CA THR A 34 10.27 7.94 -5.96
C THR A 34 10.02 9.12 -6.88
N ARG A 35 11.08 9.59 -7.55
CA ARG A 35 11.01 10.62 -8.58
C ARG A 35 11.25 9.97 -9.94
N SER A 36 10.36 10.17 -10.89
CA SER A 36 10.53 9.70 -12.27
C SER A 36 11.56 10.55 -13.01
N ALA A 37 12.06 10.05 -14.14
CA ALA A 37 12.93 10.81 -15.06
C ALA A 37 12.25 12.08 -15.59
N THR A 38 10.92 12.10 -15.67
CA THR A 38 10.11 13.28 -16.03
C THR A 38 9.91 14.27 -14.88
N GLY A 39 10.51 14.01 -13.72
CA GLY A 39 10.45 14.87 -12.54
C GLY A 39 9.19 14.74 -11.69
N LYS A 40 8.28 13.80 -12.02
CA LYS A 40 7.07 13.53 -11.24
C LYS A 40 7.42 12.76 -9.97
N TYR A 41 6.75 13.06 -8.88
CA TYR A 41 6.92 12.36 -7.61
C TYR A 41 5.77 11.39 -7.37
N TYR A 42 6.09 10.22 -6.82
CA TYR A 42 5.15 9.19 -6.43
C TYR A 42 5.49 8.70 -5.02
N ALA A 43 4.47 8.34 -4.24
CA ALA A 43 4.62 7.77 -2.91
C ALA A 43 3.97 6.38 -2.87
N ALA A 44 4.74 5.39 -2.41
CA ALA A 44 4.23 4.06 -2.10
C ALA A 44 4.13 3.91 -0.57
N LEU A 45 2.95 3.52 -0.10
CA LEU A 45 2.66 3.32 1.31
C LEU A 45 2.62 1.82 1.59
N LEU A 46 3.52 1.32 2.44
CA LEU A 46 3.48 -0.05 2.92
C LEU A 46 2.69 -0.10 4.21
N CYS A 47 1.56 -0.81 4.20
CA CYS A 47 0.66 -0.98 5.33
C CYS A 47 0.55 -2.45 5.70
N ASP A 48 0.47 -2.73 6.99
CA ASP A 48 0.25 -4.05 7.57
C ASP A 48 -1.20 -4.13 8.05
N ASP A 49 -2.01 -5.01 7.45
CA ASP A 49 -3.41 -5.19 7.82
C ASP A 49 -3.60 -5.95 9.14
N GLY A 50 -2.52 -6.54 9.67
CA GLY A 50 -2.56 -7.35 10.89
C GLY A 50 -3.30 -8.67 10.72
N ILE A 51 -3.65 -9.05 9.48
CA ILE A 51 -4.32 -10.31 9.19
C ILE A 51 -3.23 -11.38 9.03
N GLU A 52 -3.35 -12.48 9.76
CA GLU A 52 -2.42 -13.59 9.59
C GLU A 52 -2.49 -14.15 8.18
N ALA A 53 -1.34 -14.56 7.65
CA ALA A 53 -1.30 -15.25 6.37
C ALA A 53 -2.18 -16.51 6.45
N PRO A 54 -3.00 -16.79 5.43
CA PRO A 54 -3.86 -17.96 5.44
C PRO A 54 -3.03 -19.22 5.61
N GLU A 55 -3.55 -20.16 6.42
CA GLU A 55 -2.90 -21.45 6.62
C GLU A 55 -2.75 -22.20 5.30
N LYS A 56 -1.66 -22.98 5.19
CA LYS A 56 -1.46 -23.83 4.02
C LYS A 56 -2.59 -24.87 3.95
N PRO A 57 -3.31 -24.98 2.82
CA PRO A 57 -4.33 -25.99 2.68
C PRO A 57 -3.69 -27.38 2.79
N THR A 58 -4.24 -28.22 3.66
CA THR A 58 -3.81 -29.61 3.85
C THR A 58 -4.33 -30.54 2.75
N LEU A 59 -5.44 -30.17 2.11
CA LEU A 59 -6.03 -30.89 0.98
C LEU A 59 -6.63 -29.89 0.00
N VAL A 60 -6.34 -30.06 -1.29
CA VAL A 60 -6.98 -29.32 -2.37
C VAL A 60 -7.98 -30.26 -3.06
N SER A 61 -9.27 -30.06 -2.80
CA SER A 61 -10.36 -30.90 -3.34
C SER A 61 -10.94 -30.37 -4.65
N THR A 62 -10.72 -29.11 -4.95
CA THR A 62 -11.34 -28.42 -6.07
C THR A 62 -10.29 -27.53 -6.72
N ILE A 63 -10.18 -27.64 -8.04
CA ILE A 63 -9.23 -26.88 -8.86
C ILE A 63 -10.07 -25.94 -9.73
N THR A 64 -9.84 -24.65 -9.58
CA THR A 64 -10.46 -23.62 -10.41
C THR A 64 -9.38 -22.98 -11.27
N GLY A 65 -9.52 -23.06 -12.59
CA GLY A 65 -8.65 -22.36 -13.53
C GLY A 65 -9.17 -20.94 -13.77
N LEU A 66 -8.30 -19.94 -13.63
CA LEU A 66 -8.58 -18.56 -13.99
C LEU A 66 -7.69 -18.20 -15.19
N ASP A 67 -8.32 -17.85 -16.31
CA ASP A 67 -7.64 -17.30 -17.48
C ASP A 67 -7.88 -15.80 -17.55
N MET A 68 -6.81 -15.02 -17.70
CA MET A 68 -6.81 -13.56 -17.71
C MET A 68 -6.27 -13.08 -19.07
N GLY A 69 -6.91 -13.54 -20.15
CA GLY A 69 -6.64 -13.11 -21.52
C GLY A 69 -6.94 -11.64 -21.78
#